data_AF-A0AAJ2H1R6-F1
#
_entry.id   AF-A0AAJ2H1R6-F1
#
_cell.length_a   1.000
_cell.length_b   1.000
_cell.length_c   1.000
_cell.angle_alpha   90.00
_cell.angle_beta   90.00
_cell.angle_gamma   90.00
#
_symmetry.space_group_name_H-M   'P 1'
#
loop_
_entity.id
_entity.type
_entity.pdbx_description
1 polymer ?
#
loop_
_entity_poly.entity_id
_entity_poly.type
_entity_poly.pdbx_seq_one_letter_code
_entity_poly.pdbx_strand_id
1 'polypeptide(L)'
;GYDMVAPSGEGAVRCMKMALDDARQHGVTSIDYINTHGTSTPIGDIAELNAIKEVFGDNCPPISSTKSMTGHSLGASGVQEIIYCLLMLHDQFIAPSINITELDPKA
;
A
#
# COMPACT_ATOMS: atom_id res chain seq x y z
N GLY A 1 8.22 -8.39 -23.27
CA GLY A 1 9.12 -7.83 -22.24
C GLY A 1 8.39 -6.84 -21.37
N TYR A 2 8.03 -5.68 -21.91
CA TYR A 2 7.29 -4.61 -21.24
C TYR A 2 5.99 -5.06 -20.54
N ASP A 3 5.20 -5.91 -21.20
CA ASP A 3 3.92 -6.41 -20.70
C ASP A 3 4.06 -7.37 -19.49
N MET A 4 5.13 -8.17 -19.44
CA MET A 4 5.36 -9.14 -18.36
C MET A 4 5.63 -8.51 -16.99
N VAL A 5 6.06 -7.24 -16.97
CA VAL A 5 6.45 -6.51 -15.77
C VAL A 5 5.56 -5.28 -15.52
N ALA A 6 4.55 -5.06 -16.37
CA ALA A 6 3.60 -3.99 -16.16
C ALA A 6 2.69 -4.37 -14.97
N PRO A 7 2.60 -3.53 -13.92
CA PRO A 7 1.74 -3.83 -12.79
C PRO A 7 0.28 -3.83 -13.26
N SER A 8 -0.39 -4.98 -13.11
CA SER A 8 -1.82 -5.11 -13.39
C SER A 8 -2.61 -4.61 -12.19
N GLY A 9 -3.31 -3.48 -12.35
CA GLY A 9 -4.20 -2.93 -11.32
C GLY A 9 -5.30 -3.91 -10.91
N GLU A 10 -5.76 -4.75 -11.84
CA GLU A 10 -6.80 -5.76 -11.60
C GLU A 10 -6.34 -6.85 -10.61
N GLY A 11 -5.06 -7.25 -10.68
CA GLY A 11 -4.48 -8.17 -9.70
C GLY A 11 -4.45 -7.59 -8.29
N ALA A 12 -4.07 -6.31 -8.16
CA ALA A 12 -4.04 -5.60 -6.88
C ALA A 12 -5.45 -5.42 -6.29
N VAL A 13 -6.44 -5.05 -7.11
CA VAL A 13 -7.84 -4.96 -6.68
C VAL A 13 -8.35 -6.31 -6.18
N ARG A 14 -8.12 -7.39 -6.95
CA ARG A 14 -8.59 -8.73 -6.56
C ARG A 14 -7.98 -9.19 -5.24
N CYS A 15 -6.66 -9.06 -5.06
CA CYS A 15 -6.01 -9.54 -3.85
C CYS A 15 -6.44 -8.75 -2.61
N MET A 16 -6.64 -7.42 -2.74
CA MET A 16 -7.19 -6.61 -1.65
C MET A 16 -8.63 -7.01 -1.30
N LYS A 17 -9.51 -7.23 -2.29
CA LYS A 17 -10.89 -7.70 -2.04
C LYS A 17 -10.90 -9.06 -1.31
N MET A 18 -10.06 -10.01 -1.75
CA MET A 18 -9.91 -11.31 -1.08
C MET A 18 -9.42 -11.17 0.36
N ALA A 19 -8.42 -10.32 0.62
CA ALA A 19 -7.92 -10.07 1.97
C ALA A 19 -8.95 -9.40 2.88
N LEU A 20 -9.75 -8.46 2.34
CA LEU A 20 -10.85 -7.83 3.08
C LEU A 20 -11.96 -8.83 3.41
N ASP A 21 -12.31 -9.73 2.49
CA ASP A 21 -13.31 -10.76 2.73
C ASP A 21 -12.85 -11.76 3.80
N ASP A 22 -11.57 -12.14 3.82
CA ASP A 22 -10.98 -12.95 4.89
C ASP A 22 -10.96 -12.20 6.23
N ALA A 23 -10.56 -10.92 6.25
CA ALA A 23 -10.56 -10.10 7.46
C ALA A 23 -11.97 -9.92 8.05
N ARG A 24 -13.00 -9.74 7.20
CA ARG A 24 -14.41 -9.67 7.62
C ARG A 24 -14.88 -10.94 8.30
N GLN A 25 -14.44 -12.12 7.83
CA GLN A 25 -14.75 -13.39 8.49
C GLN A 25 -14.16 -13.48 9.91
N HIS A 26 -13.09 -12.72 10.17
CA HIS A 26 -12.45 -12.58 11.48
C HIS A 26 -12.95 -11.36 12.28
N GLY A 27 -14.06 -10.72 11.86
CA GLY A 27 -14.70 -9.63 12.60
C GLY A 27 -14.11 -8.25 12.35
N VAL A 28 -13.22 -8.09 11.36
CA VAL A 28 -12.69 -6.78 10.96
C VAL A 28 -13.73 -6.03 10.14
N THR A 29 -14.14 -4.84 10.61
CA THR A 29 -15.17 -4.01 9.96
C THR A 29 -14.60 -2.81 9.19
N SER A 30 -13.38 -2.39 9.52
CA SER A 30 -12.69 -1.25 8.90
C SER A 30 -11.18 -1.50 8.87
N ILE A 31 -10.49 -0.80 7.95
CA ILE A 31 -9.03 -0.74 7.88
C ILE A 31 -8.61 0.66 8.31
N ASP A 32 -7.66 0.76 9.24
CA ASP A 32 -7.23 2.05 9.80
C ASP A 32 -6.03 2.65 9.07
N TYR A 33 -5.26 1.84 8.34
CA TYR A 33 -4.02 2.26 7.69
C TYR A 33 -3.59 1.29 6.58
N ILE A 34 -2.98 1.82 5.52
CA ILE A 34 -2.32 1.03 4.47
C ILE A 34 -0.85 1.47 4.34
N ASN A 35 0.09 0.54 4.54
CA ASN A 35 1.46 0.70 4.08
C ASN A 35 1.56 0.23 2.63
N THR A 36 1.75 1.16 1.71
CA THR A 36 1.80 0.88 0.26
C THR A 36 3.12 0.26 -0.15
N HIS A 37 3.12 -0.44 -1.28
CA HIS A 37 4.33 -0.93 -1.89
C HIS A 37 5.26 0.23 -2.28
N GLY A 38 4.73 1.31 -2.86
CA GLY A 38 5.41 2.61 -2.98
C GLY A 38 6.84 2.52 -3.50
N THR A 39 7.00 2.05 -4.75
CA THR A 39 8.34 1.80 -5.32
C THR A 39 8.99 3.03 -5.95
N SER A 40 8.30 4.17 -5.95
CA SER A 40 8.71 5.36 -6.70
C SER A 40 8.78 5.09 -8.21
N THR A 41 7.96 4.16 -8.71
CA THR A 41 7.82 3.93 -10.15
C THR A 41 6.55 4.63 -10.64
N PRO A 42 6.63 5.59 -11.59
CA PRO A 42 5.48 6.42 -11.96
C PRO A 42 4.24 5.61 -12.40
N ILE A 43 4.45 4.51 -13.12
CA ILE A 43 3.34 3.66 -13.57
C ILE A 43 2.82 2.77 -12.43
N GLY A 44 3.73 2.22 -11.62
CA GLY A 44 3.37 1.29 -10.54
C GLY A 44 2.64 1.97 -9.40
N ASP A 45 3.12 3.12 -8.95
CA ASP A 45 2.53 3.85 -7.83
C ASP A 45 1.13 4.39 -8.22
N ILE A 46 0.95 4.89 -9.45
CA ILE A 46 -0.38 5.30 -9.93
C ILE A 46 -1.33 4.10 -10.08
N ALA A 47 -0.85 2.94 -10.56
CA ALA A 47 -1.67 1.74 -10.62
C ALA A 47 -2.08 1.26 -9.22
N GLU A 48 -1.16 1.32 -8.25
CA GLU A 48 -1.42 0.98 -6.83
C GLU A 48 -2.47 1.92 -6.22
N LEU A 49 -2.31 3.23 -6.37
CA LEU A 49 -3.27 4.22 -5.86
C LEU A 49 -4.66 4.06 -6.47
N ASN A 50 -4.75 3.83 -7.78
CA ASN A 50 -6.03 3.57 -8.45
C ASN A 50 -6.70 2.28 -7.93
N ALA A 51 -5.92 1.21 -7.71
CA ALA A 51 -6.45 -0.02 -7.16
C ALA A 51 -6.98 0.17 -5.73
N ILE A 52 -6.25 0.92 -4.89
CA ILE A 52 -6.70 1.26 -3.53
C ILE A 52 -8.00 2.08 -3.60
N LYS A 53 -8.05 3.10 -4.46
CA LYS A 53 -9.25 3.92 -4.66
C LYS A 53 -10.45 3.12 -5.15
N GLU A 54 -10.25 2.14 -6.03
CA GLU A 54 -11.33 1.26 -6.49
C GLU A 54 -11.88 0.38 -5.34
N VAL A 55 -11.01 -0.10 -4.45
CA VAL A 55 -11.41 -0.99 -3.36
C VAL A 55 -12.06 -0.24 -2.20
N PHE A 56 -11.52 0.91 -1.82
CA PHE A 56 -11.95 1.64 -0.63
C PHE A 56 -12.86 2.84 -0.92
N GLY A 57 -12.87 3.35 -2.15
CA GLY A 57 -13.67 4.51 -2.54
C GLY A 57 -13.39 5.73 -1.67
N ASP A 58 -14.46 6.40 -1.23
CA ASP A 58 -14.37 7.57 -0.35
C ASP A 58 -13.95 7.24 1.09
N ASN A 59 -13.95 5.94 1.47
CA ASN A 59 -13.52 5.47 2.79
C ASN A 59 -12.07 5.00 2.78
N CYS A 60 -11.23 5.58 1.91
CA CYS A 60 -9.81 5.25 1.84
C CYS A 60 -9.12 5.62 3.16
N PRO A 61 -8.46 4.65 3.84
CA PRO A 61 -7.70 4.95 5.05
C PRO A 61 -6.46 5.79 4.73
N PRO A 62 -5.84 6.42 5.75
CA PRO A 62 -4.52 7.00 5.60
C PRO A 62 -3.52 6.01 4.99
N ILE A 63 -2.69 6.49 4.07
CA ILE A 63 -1.67 5.69 3.39
C ILE A 63 -0.29 6.31 3.55
N SER A 64 0.73 5.48 3.67
CA SER A 64 2.14 5.90 3.54
C SER A 64 2.99 4.76 2.99
N SER A 65 4.26 5.01 2.68
CA SER A 65 5.21 3.94 2.33
C SER A 65 6.47 4.03 3.16
N THR A 66 6.71 2.99 3.96
CA THR A 66 7.95 2.84 4.74
C THR A 66 9.20 2.68 3.87
N LYS A 67 9.06 2.30 2.58
CA LYS A 67 10.18 2.25 1.63
C LYS A 67 10.80 3.62 1.36
N SER A 68 10.02 4.70 1.52
CA SER A 68 10.56 6.06 1.41
C SER A 68 11.69 6.33 2.41
N MET A 69 11.65 5.70 3.59
CA MET A 69 12.66 5.82 4.65
C MET A 69 13.69 4.69 4.65
N THR A 70 13.30 3.50 4.21
CA THR A 70 14.07 2.25 4.42
C THR A 70 14.66 1.66 3.14
N GLY A 71 14.28 2.19 1.97
CA GLY A 71 14.66 1.64 0.68
C GLY A 71 13.86 0.38 0.31
N HIS A 72 14.20 -0.23 -0.82
CA HIS A 72 13.52 -1.41 -1.35
C HIS A 72 14.38 -2.66 -1.20
N SER A 73 14.20 -3.41 -0.10
CA SER A 73 14.97 -4.61 0.23
C SER A 73 14.59 -5.86 -0.59
N LEU A 74 13.99 -5.67 -1.78
CA LEU A 74 13.53 -6.73 -2.69
C LEU A 74 12.67 -7.76 -1.94
N GLY A 75 13.03 -9.04 -1.97
CA GLY A 75 12.29 -10.12 -1.33
C GLY A 75 12.15 -9.99 0.20
N ALA A 76 12.99 -9.19 0.86
CA ALA A 76 12.88 -8.93 2.29
C ALA A 76 11.89 -7.80 2.63
N SER A 77 11.39 -7.05 1.63
CA SER A 77 10.50 -5.90 1.87
C SER A 77 9.24 -6.32 2.63
N GLY A 78 8.59 -7.42 2.23
CA GLY A 78 7.33 -7.84 2.87
C GLY A 78 7.45 -8.08 4.37
N VAL A 79 8.52 -8.75 4.83
CA VAL A 79 8.71 -9.00 6.26
C VAL A 79 9.09 -7.73 7.02
N GLN A 80 9.92 -6.86 6.43
CA GLN A 80 10.31 -5.59 7.05
C GLN A 80 9.09 -4.68 7.23
N GLU A 81 8.27 -4.53 6.19
CA GLU A 81 7.08 -3.69 6.20
C GLU A 81 6.04 -4.16 7.21
N ILE A 82 5.84 -5.48 7.37
CA ILE A 82 4.98 -6.02 8.42
C ILE A 82 5.53 -5.68 9.81
N ILE A 83 6.84 -5.85 10.04
CA ILE A 83 7.47 -5.48 11.32
C ILE A 83 7.25 -3.99 11.62
N TYR A 84 7.44 -3.11 10.64
CA TYR A 84 7.20 -1.68 10.82
C TYR A 84 5.73 -1.39 11.12
N CYS A 85 4.79 -2.02 10.42
CA CYS A 85 3.36 -1.89 10.72
C CYS A 85 2.99 -2.34 12.12
N LEU A 86 3.59 -3.44 12.61
CA LEU A 86 3.36 -3.92 13.97
C LEU A 86 3.93 -2.95 15.03
N LEU A 87 5.10 -2.34 14.77
CA LEU A 87 5.68 -1.32 15.64
C LEU A 87 4.81 -0.05 15.65
N MET A 88 4.39 0.42 14.47
CA MET A 88 3.45 1.53 14.32
C MET A 88 2.13 1.30 15.06
N LEU A 89 1.60 0.07 14.97
CA LEU A 89 0.39 -0.34 15.69
C LEU A 89 0.63 -0.39 17.21
N HIS A 90 1.73 -0.98 17.66
CA HIS A 90 2.07 -1.08 19.08
C HIS A 90 2.25 0.30 19.73
N ASP A 91 2.97 1.18 19.05
CA ASP A 91 3.33 2.51 19.54
C ASP A 91 2.33 3.61 19.13
N GLN A 92 1.23 3.24 18.47
CA GLN A 92 0.10 4.11 18.12
C GLN A 92 0.49 5.34 17.27
N PHE A 93 1.31 5.13 16.23
CA PHE A 93 1.68 6.18 15.28
C PHE A 93 1.68 5.67 13.84
N ILE A 94 1.59 6.59 12.88
CA ILE A 94 1.82 6.30 11.46
C ILE A 94 3.09 7.03 11.05
N ALA A 95 4.05 6.29 10.49
CA ALA A 95 5.27 6.89 9.97
C ALA A 95 4.97 7.67 8.68
N PRO A 96 5.67 8.80 8.42
CA PRO A 96 5.42 9.60 7.22
C PRO A 96 6.04 8.94 5.98
N SER A 97 5.46 9.21 4.82
CA SER A 97 6.20 9.11 3.57
C SER A 97 7.15 10.30 3.45
N ILE A 98 8.46 10.04 3.35
CA ILE A 98 9.47 11.09 3.17
C ILE A 98 9.81 11.31 1.69
N ASN A 99 10.53 12.38 1.38
CA ASN A 99 10.97 12.76 0.03
C ASN A 99 9.84 13.17 -0.95
N ILE A 100 8.63 13.42 -0.46
CA ILE A 100 7.54 13.99 -1.25
C ILE A 100 7.60 15.51 -1.15
N THR A 101 8.04 16.18 -2.22
CA THR A 101 8.02 17.65 -2.33
C THR A 101 6.88 18.16 -3.20
N GLU A 102 6.37 17.31 -4.09
CA GLU A 102 5.30 17.58 -5.02
C GLU A 102 4.50 16.29 -5.21
N LEU A 103 3.17 16.40 -5.30
CA LEU A 103 2.30 15.24 -5.55
C LEU A 103 2.25 14.94 -7.05
N ASP A 104 2.16 13.66 -7.41
CA ASP A 104 1.91 13.29 -8.80
C ASP A 104 0.52 13.83 -9.22
N PRO A 105 0.40 14.54 -10.36
CA PRO A 105 -0.88 15.06 -10.84
C PRO A 105 -1.97 14.02 -11.07
N LYS A 106 -1.60 12.72 -11.15
CA LYS A 106 -2.51 11.59 -11.35
C LYS A 106 -2.86 10.84 -10.06
N ALA A 107 -2.30 11.23 -8.91
CA ALA A 107 -2.58 10.62 -7.61
C ALA A 107 -4.01 10.92 -7.12
#